data_AF-B3XQ66-F1
#
_entry.id   AF-B3XQ66-F1
#
_cell.length_a   1.000
_cell.length_b   1.000
_cell.length_c   1.000
_cell.angle_alpha   90.00
_cell.angle_beta   90.00
_cell.angle_gamma   90.00
#
_symmetry.space_group_name_H-M   'P 1'
#
loop_
_entity.id
_entity.type
_entity.pdbx_description
1 polymer ?
#
loop_
_entity_poly.entity_id
_entity_poly.type
_entity_poly.pdbx_seq_one_letter_code
_entity_poly.pdbx_strand_id
1 'polypeptide(L)'
;MDKKYVKHKLLDRKEIKVSNYKEKNHIQKYLTWGFIGFFGFALIIGLSYVPIHIWKQLIEVFFDKNGNFQWVGITSIIAILTFGYSIYSTNKKNRYDVVSKERIRWINDVKQQVTELLVLMNDYYDIVQNCGEKCSLGLNTPDQLKLRDKYHDKANALMGEINFKINILLLSFADNKDNSQIINCVKDAAEWINSFNVYWNSTYNPFVEVTYTFDNVPLRNLLIVSRDYLNREWHKAQKGK
;
A
#
# COMPACT_ATOMS: atom_id res chain seq x y z
N MET A 1 38.28 18.24 -1.56
CA MET A 1 37.35 17.94 -2.67
C MET A 1 35.94 18.00 -2.12
N ASP A 2 35.26 19.12 -2.32
CA ASP A 2 33.91 19.38 -1.79
C ASP A 2 32.84 18.64 -2.59
N LYS A 3 32.04 17.82 -1.91
CA LYS A 3 30.85 17.18 -2.48
C LYS A 3 29.68 18.17 -2.47
N LYS A 4 29.33 18.67 -3.65
CA LYS A 4 28.17 19.53 -3.90
C LYS A 4 26.88 18.72 -3.73
N TYR A 5 26.09 19.04 -2.70
CA TYR A 5 24.73 18.51 -2.53
C TYR A 5 23.79 19.08 -3.59
N VAL A 6 23.12 18.21 -4.35
CA VAL A 6 22.04 18.59 -5.28
C VAL A 6 20.74 18.73 -4.50
N LYS A 7 20.18 19.94 -4.49
CA LYS A 7 18.92 20.29 -3.83
C LYS A 7 17.77 20.08 -4.81
N HIS A 8 16.96 19.04 -4.62
CA HIS A 8 15.75 18.84 -5.42
C HIS A 8 14.63 19.79 -4.97
N LYS A 9 14.09 20.53 -5.93
CA LYS A 9 13.06 21.57 -5.78
C LYS A 9 11.68 20.92 -5.92
N LEU A 10 10.83 21.02 -4.89
CA LEU A 10 9.43 20.62 -4.96
C LEU A 10 8.64 21.63 -5.81
N LEU A 11 7.80 21.11 -6.73
CA LEU A 11 6.88 21.91 -7.53
C LEU A 11 5.66 22.30 -6.68
N ASP A 12 5.46 23.61 -6.58
CA ASP A 12 4.41 24.27 -5.80
C ASP A 12 3.11 24.34 -6.62
N ARG A 13 2.01 23.81 -6.08
CA ARG A 13 0.71 23.76 -6.75
C ARG A 13 -0.08 25.04 -6.41
N LYS A 14 0.21 26.13 -7.12
CA LYS A 14 -0.54 27.39 -6.97
C LYS A 14 -1.99 27.22 -7.41
N GLU A 15 -2.87 27.69 -6.54
CA GLU A 15 -4.32 27.80 -6.64
C GLU A 15 -4.77 28.50 -7.94
N ILE A 16 -5.69 27.89 -8.67
CA ILE A 16 -6.48 28.59 -9.69
C ILE A 16 -7.70 29.18 -8.98
N LYS A 17 -7.62 30.48 -8.64
CA LYS A 17 -8.77 31.29 -8.29
C LYS A 17 -9.38 31.83 -9.59
N VAL A 18 -10.58 31.36 -9.93
CA VAL A 18 -11.38 31.93 -11.01
C VAL A 18 -11.98 33.25 -10.51
N SER A 19 -11.51 34.37 -11.05
CA SER A 19 -12.09 35.69 -10.81
C SER A 19 -13.37 35.83 -11.63
N ASN A 20 -14.50 35.97 -10.96
CA ASN A 20 -15.77 36.35 -11.59
C ASN A 20 -15.87 37.87 -11.69
N TYR A 21 -15.85 38.36 -12.93
CA TYR A 21 -16.19 39.73 -13.32
C TYR A 21 -17.69 39.96 -13.13
N LYS A 22 -18.08 41.04 -12.43
CA LYS A 22 -19.49 41.36 -12.13
C LYS A 22 -19.86 42.69 -12.77
N GLU A 23 -20.47 42.62 -13.94
CA GLU A 23 -21.04 43.76 -14.64
C GLU A 23 -22.45 44.08 -14.12
N LYS A 24 -22.76 45.37 -14.05
CA LYS A 24 -23.88 45.96 -13.32
C LYS A 24 -25.04 46.24 -14.28
N ASN A 25 -26.05 45.37 -14.34
CA ASN A 25 -27.24 45.58 -15.17
C ASN A 25 -28.52 45.78 -14.33
N HIS A 26 -28.90 47.05 -14.14
CA HIS A 26 -30.10 47.44 -13.40
C HIS A 26 -31.43 47.10 -14.09
N ILE A 27 -31.42 46.77 -15.40
CA ILE A 27 -32.63 46.39 -16.16
C ILE A 27 -33.00 44.91 -15.94
N GLN A 28 -32.03 44.06 -15.57
CA GLN A 28 -32.25 42.63 -15.32
C GLN A 28 -33.02 42.38 -14.01
N LYS A 29 -33.04 43.35 -13.09
CA LYS A 29 -33.65 43.24 -11.76
C LYS A 29 -35.18 43.20 -11.83
N TYR A 30 -35.82 43.99 -12.69
CA TYR A 30 -37.28 44.01 -12.78
C TYR A 30 -37.87 42.77 -13.50
N LEU A 31 -37.17 42.26 -14.51
CA LEU A 31 -37.51 41.00 -15.18
C LEU A 31 -37.33 39.77 -14.28
N THR A 32 -36.31 39.76 -13.42
CA THR A 32 -36.09 38.66 -12.46
C THR A 32 -37.11 38.66 -11.33
N TRP A 33 -37.51 39.81 -10.77
CA TRP A 33 -38.56 39.84 -9.74
C TRP A 33 -39.95 39.44 -10.27
N GLY A 34 -40.28 39.79 -11.52
CA GLY A 34 -41.52 39.32 -12.18
C GLY A 34 -41.52 37.81 -12.45
N PHE A 35 -40.40 37.24 -12.89
CA PHE A 35 -40.25 35.78 -13.08
C PHE A 35 -40.25 35.02 -11.75
N ILE A 36 -39.61 35.55 -10.69
CA ILE A 36 -39.58 34.95 -9.35
C ILE A 36 -40.98 34.96 -8.72
N GLY A 37 -41.78 36.02 -8.94
CA GLY A 37 -43.17 36.06 -8.47
C GLY A 37 -44.06 35.01 -9.13
N PHE A 38 -43.97 34.86 -10.45
CA PHE A 38 -44.79 33.90 -11.21
C PHE A 38 -44.37 32.44 -10.97
N PHE A 39 -43.06 32.14 -11.00
CA PHE A 39 -42.56 30.81 -10.66
C PHE A 39 -42.70 30.49 -9.18
N GLY A 40 -42.58 31.47 -8.29
CA GLY A 40 -42.82 31.31 -6.86
C GLY A 40 -44.27 30.94 -6.56
N PHE A 41 -45.24 31.60 -7.21
CA PHE A 41 -46.65 31.30 -7.06
C PHE A 41 -47.04 29.95 -7.68
N ALA A 42 -46.49 29.62 -8.85
CA ALA A 42 -46.64 28.30 -9.47
C ALA A 42 -45.96 27.17 -8.67
N LEU A 43 -44.83 27.45 -8.01
CA LEU A 43 -44.18 26.53 -7.06
C LEU A 43 -45.00 26.38 -5.79
N ILE A 44 -45.63 27.43 -5.25
CA ILE A 44 -46.48 27.33 -4.06
C ILE A 44 -47.75 26.54 -4.37
N ILE A 45 -48.37 26.75 -5.54
CA ILE A 45 -49.53 25.96 -5.99
C ILE A 45 -49.08 24.52 -6.29
N GLY A 46 -47.95 24.30 -6.97
CA GLY A 46 -47.37 22.98 -7.18
C GLY A 46 -47.03 22.27 -5.87
N LEU A 47 -46.36 22.93 -4.93
CA LEU A 47 -45.98 22.44 -3.61
C LEU A 47 -47.14 22.35 -2.62
N SER A 48 -48.36 22.78 -2.99
CA SER A 48 -49.56 22.53 -2.18
C SER A 48 -50.45 21.48 -2.82
N TYR A 49 -50.68 21.52 -4.13
CA TYR A 49 -51.50 20.54 -4.85
C TYR A 49 -50.82 19.19 -5.03
N VAL A 50 -49.54 19.17 -5.40
CA VAL A 50 -48.78 17.92 -5.62
C VAL A 50 -48.66 17.11 -4.33
N PRO A 51 -48.26 17.68 -3.17
CA PRO A 51 -48.23 16.90 -1.94
C PRO A 51 -49.62 16.51 -1.45
N ILE A 52 -50.68 17.30 -1.63
CA ILE A 52 -52.05 16.89 -1.25
C ILE A 52 -52.52 15.71 -2.10
N HIS A 53 -52.27 15.75 -3.41
CA HIS A 53 -52.71 14.68 -4.32
C HIS A 53 -51.88 13.40 -4.15
N ILE A 54 -50.57 13.54 -3.92
CA ILE A 54 -49.68 12.44 -3.53
C ILE A 54 -50.08 11.90 -2.15
N TRP A 55 -50.42 12.75 -1.19
CA TRP A 55 -50.90 12.34 0.13
C TRP A 55 -52.19 11.52 0.04
N LYS A 56 -53.13 11.94 -0.81
CA LYS A 56 -54.39 11.22 -1.02
C LYS A 56 -54.14 9.83 -1.63
N GLN A 57 -53.27 9.74 -2.63
CA GLN A 57 -52.85 8.47 -3.22
C GLN A 57 -52.06 7.58 -2.24
N LEU A 58 -51.22 8.17 -1.39
CA LEU A 58 -50.51 7.44 -0.34
C LEU A 58 -51.47 6.89 0.71
N ILE A 59 -52.46 7.69 1.18
CA ILE A 59 -53.48 7.23 2.13
C ILE A 59 -54.27 6.05 1.56
N GLU A 60 -54.63 6.08 0.27
CA GLU A 60 -55.35 4.98 -0.40
C GLU A 60 -54.53 3.67 -0.49
N VAL A 61 -53.21 3.73 -0.35
CA VAL A 61 -52.32 2.55 -0.28
C VAL A 61 -52.24 1.98 1.14
N PHE A 62 -52.49 2.80 2.17
CA PHE A 62 -52.48 2.38 3.58
C PHE A 62 -53.87 2.13 4.17
N PHE A 63 -54.93 2.59 3.51
CA PHE A 63 -56.30 2.50 4.01
C PHE A 63 -57.28 2.14 2.88
N ASP A 64 -58.10 1.12 3.10
CA ASP A 64 -59.22 0.76 2.23
C ASP A 64 -60.33 1.82 2.29
N LYS A 65 -61.27 1.81 1.32
CA LYS A 65 -62.45 2.70 1.26
C LYS A 65 -63.32 2.64 2.52
N ASN A 66 -63.19 1.56 3.31
CA ASN A 66 -63.87 1.35 4.59
C ASN A 66 -63.08 1.90 5.79
N GLY A 67 -61.95 2.57 5.59
CA GLY A 67 -61.07 3.08 6.65
C GLY A 67 -60.20 2.01 7.31
N ASN A 68 -60.24 0.77 6.81
CA ASN A 68 -59.45 -0.35 7.34
C ASN A 68 -58.01 -0.27 6.85
N PHE A 69 -57.07 -0.46 7.77
CA PHE A 69 -55.65 -0.39 7.50
C PHE A 69 -55.17 -1.54 6.59
N GLN A 70 -54.54 -1.20 5.47
CA GLN A 70 -53.96 -2.16 4.52
C GLN A 70 -52.49 -2.42 4.85
N TRP A 71 -52.21 -3.60 5.40
CA TRP A 71 -50.85 -4.07 5.69
C TRP A 71 -49.94 -4.13 4.44
N VAL A 72 -50.52 -4.25 3.25
CA VAL A 72 -49.78 -4.35 1.98
C VAL A 72 -48.90 -3.12 1.73
N GLY A 73 -49.37 -1.90 2.04
CA GLY A 73 -48.58 -0.67 1.90
C GLY A 73 -47.37 -0.61 2.84
N ILE A 74 -47.52 -1.06 4.10
CA ILE A 74 -46.40 -1.13 5.04
C ILE A 74 -45.39 -2.18 4.61
N THR A 75 -45.85 -3.37 4.23
CA THR A 75 -44.95 -4.47 3.83
C THR A 75 -44.11 -4.12 2.60
N SER A 76 -44.67 -3.36 1.64
CA SER A 76 -43.94 -2.91 0.46
C SER A 76 -42.89 -1.84 0.79
N ILE A 77 -43.15 -0.90 1.71
CA ILE A 77 -42.11 0.02 2.22
C ILE A 77 -40.99 -0.75 2.93
N ILE A 78 -41.34 -1.67 3.84
CA ILE A 78 -40.36 -2.48 4.57
C ILE A 78 -39.52 -3.31 3.59
N ALA A 79 -40.12 -3.87 2.54
CA ALA A 79 -39.41 -4.62 1.51
C ALA A 79 -38.41 -3.75 0.75
N ILE A 80 -38.79 -2.54 0.33
CA ILE A 80 -37.89 -1.61 -0.38
C ILE A 80 -36.73 -1.17 0.53
N LEU A 81 -37.00 -0.84 1.80
CA LEU A 81 -35.97 -0.48 2.76
C LEU A 81 -35.00 -1.64 3.03
N THR A 82 -35.54 -2.85 3.20
CA THR A 82 -34.73 -4.07 3.41
C THR A 82 -33.88 -4.39 2.18
N PHE A 83 -34.43 -4.22 0.98
CA PHE A 83 -33.71 -4.42 -0.27
C PHE A 83 -32.59 -3.38 -0.45
N GLY A 84 -32.87 -2.10 -0.21
CA GLY A 84 -31.88 -1.03 -0.24
C GLY A 84 -30.75 -1.25 0.77
N TYR A 85 -31.10 -1.66 1.99
CA TYR A 85 -30.12 -2.05 3.02
C TYR A 85 -29.30 -3.27 2.60
N SER A 86 -29.93 -4.29 2.01
CA SER A 86 -29.26 -5.49 1.51
C SER A 86 -28.25 -5.15 0.41
N ILE A 87 -28.61 -4.30 -0.56
CA ILE A 87 -27.69 -3.84 -1.61
C ILE A 87 -26.53 -3.05 -1.00
N TYR A 88 -26.81 -2.08 -0.12
CA TYR A 88 -25.79 -1.29 0.54
C TYR A 88 -24.82 -2.15 1.34
N SER A 89 -25.35 -3.06 2.17
CA SER A 89 -24.59 -3.99 3.00
C SER A 89 -23.74 -4.94 2.15
N THR A 90 -24.31 -5.49 1.08
CA THR A 90 -23.61 -6.40 0.16
C THR A 90 -22.48 -5.68 -0.58
N ASN A 91 -22.71 -4.47 -1.08
CA ASN A 91 -21.67 -3.68 -1.75
C ASN A 91 -20.53 -3.31 -0.80
N LYS A 92 -20.87 -2.93 0.44
CA LYS A 92 -19.89 -2.63 1.49
C LYS A 92 -19.07 -3.88 1.83
N LYS A 93 -19.72 -5.03 2.04
CA LYS A 93 -19.08 -6.33 2.29
C LYS A 93 -18.17 -6.75 1.15
N ASN A 94 -18.64 -6.67 -0.10
CA ASN A 94 -17.85 -7.05 -1.28
C ASN A 94 -16.57 -6.22 -1.40
N ARG A 95 -16.63 -4.91 -1.13
CA ARG A 95 -15.42 -4.06 -1.12
C ARG A 95 -14.45 -4.47 -0.03
N TYR A 96 -14.93 -4.74 1.19
CA TYR A 96 -14.07 -5.23 2.28
C TYR A 96 -13.43 -6.57 1.95
N ASP A 97 -14.20 -7.50 1.39
CA ASP A 97 -13.70 -8.82 1.02
C ASP A 97 -12.63 -8.74 -0.08
N VAL A 98 -12.80 -7.86 -1.07
CA VAL A 98 -11.80 -7.64 -2.12
C VAL A 98 -10.52 -7.04 -1.53
N VAL A 99 -10.63 -5.98 -0.72
CA VAL A 99 -9.46 -5.34 -0.09
C VAL A 99 -8.72 -6.32 0.83
N SER A 100 -9.45 -7.09 1.64
CA SER A 100 -8.87 -8.11 2.50
C SER A 100 -8.15 -9.20 1.69
N LYS A 101 -8.74 -9.68 0.60
CA LYS A 101 -8.14 -10.71 -0.24
C LYS A 101 -6.85 -10.23 -0.92
N GLU A 102 -6.86 -9.04 -1.49
CA GLU A 102 -5.65 -8.47 -2.12
C GLU A 102 -4.54 -8.24 -1.09
N ARG A 103 -4.87 -7.74 0.12
CA ARG A 103 -3.88 -7.58 1.18
C ARG A 103 -3.33 -8.92 1.67
N ILE A 104 -4.17 -9.93 1.84
CA ILE A 104 -3.72 -11.30 2.19
C ILE A 104 -2.81 -11.87 1.10
N ARG A 105 -3.16 -11.67 -0.18
CA ARG A 105 -2.33 -12.10 -1.30
C ARG A 105 -0.96 -11.42 -1.29
N TRP A 106 -0.94 -10.10 -1.09
CA TRP A 106 0.30 -9.34 -0.96
C TRP A 106 1.14 -9.81 0.25
N ILE A 107 0.54 -10.05 1.42
CA ILE A 107 1.25 -10.59 2.59
C ILE A 107 1.92 -11.93 2.27
N ASN A 108 1.21 -12.83 1.58
CA ASN A 108 1.74 -14.14 1.22
C ASN A 108 2.91 -14.02 0.22
N ASP A 109 2.80 -13.15 -0.77
CA ASP A 109 3.90 -12.88 -1.71
C ASP A 109 5.11 -12.31 -0.98
N VAL A 110 4.94 -11.27 -0.17
CA VAL A 110 6.04 -10.69 0.64
C VAL A 110 6.67 -11.73 1.56
N LYS A 111 5.88 -12.58 2.21
CA LYS A 111 6.39 -13.68 3.06
C LYS A 111 7.28 -14.63 2.26
N GLN A 112 6.87 -14.98 1.05
CA GLN A 112 7.66 -15.81 0.15
C GLN A 112 8.97 -15.10 -0.24
N GLN A 113 8.91 -13.84 -0.67
CA GLN A 113 10.11 -13.06 -1.04
C GLN A 113 11.11 -12.93 0.12
N VAL A 114 10.64 -12.67 1.34
CA VAL A 114 11.49 -12.61 2.54
C VAL A 114 12.12 -13.97 2.83
N THR A 115 11.34 -15.06 2.74
CA THR A 115 11.86 -16.42 3.01
C THR A 115 12.95 -16.80 2.02
N GLU A 116 12.71 -16.56 0.72
CA GLU A 116 13.69 -16.82 -0.33
C GLU A 116 14.95 -15.97 -0.15
N LEU A 117 14.80 -14.68 0.20
CA LEU A 117 15.94 -13.82 0.51
C LEU A 117 16.76 -14.36 1.69
N LEU A 118 16.11 -14.77 2.79
CA LEU A 118 16.80 -15.32 3.96
C LEU A 118 17.60 -16.58 3.62
N VAL A 119 17.05 -17.47 2.80
CA VAL A 119 17.75 -18.67 2.32
C VAL A 119 18.98 -18.28 1.51
N LEU A 120 18.81 -17.41 0.52
CA LEU A 120 19.93 -16.96 -0.33
C LEU A 120 21.04 -16.27 0.48
N MET A 121 20.68 -15.43 1.45
CA MET A 121 21.63 -14.77 2.32
C MET A 121 22.38 -15.76 3.23
N ASN A 122 21.72 -16.82 3.68
CA ASN A 122 22.36 -17.87 4.46
C ASN A 122 23.32 -18.71 3.61
N ASP A 123 22.92 -19.07 2.38
CA ASP A 123 23.81 -19.78 1.45
C ASP A 123 25.04 -18.93 1.09
N TYR A 124 24.83 -17.62 0.92
CA TYR A 124 25.91 -16.66 0.69
C TYR A 124 26.87 -16.60 1.90
N TYR A 125 26.34 -16.54 3.12
CA TYR A 125 27.12 -16.59 4.34
C TYR A 125 27.99 -17.85 4.42
N ASP A 126 27.40 -19.01 4.15
CA ASP A 126 28.08 -20.29 4.21
C ASP A 126 29.22 -20.36 3.19
N ILE A 127 29.04 -19.80 1.99
CA ILE A 127 30.09 -19.69 0.98
C ILE A 127 31.27 -18.83 1.49
N VAL A 128 30.97 -17.69 2.10
CA VAL A 128 32.00 -16.80 2.65
C VAL A 128 32.78 -17.48 3.77
N GLN A 129 32.08 -18.10 4.72
CA GLN A 129 32.70 -18.81 5.84
C GLN A 129 33.58 -19.97 5.36
N ASN A 130 33.04 -20.83 4.49
CA ASN A 130 33.79 -21.96 3.92
C ASN A 130 35.02 -21.50 3.14
N CYS A 131 34.95 -20.38 2.44
CA CYS A 131 36.11 -19.80 1.77
C CYS A 131 37.14 -19.33 2.79
N GLY A 132 36.73 -18.60 3.83
CA GLY A 132 37.63 -18.16 4.90
C GLY A 132 38.36 -19.30 5.62
N GLU A 133 37.67 -20.40 5.90
CA GLU A 133 38.27 -21.58 6.54
C GLU A 133 39.28 -22.30 5.64
N LYS A 134 38.99 -22.43 4.34
CA LYS A 134 39.79 -23.23 3.40
C LYS A 134 40.91 -22.44 2.71
N CYS A 135 40.72 -21.13 2.57
CA CYS A 135 41.70 -20.21 2.02
C CYS A 135 42.49 -19.61 3.18
N SER A 136 43.36 -20.41 3.78
CA SER A 136 44.16 -20.01 4.95
C SER A 136 44.92 -18.71 4.71
N LEU A 137 44.92 -17.87 5.75
CA LEU A 137 45.75 -16.70 5.97
C LEU A 137 47.22 -16.90 5.54
N GLY A 138 47.61 -16.32 4.40
CA GLY A 138 49.01 -15.95 4.15
C GLY A 138 49.75 -16.68 3.03
N LEU A 139 49.13 -17.59 2.26
CA LEU A 139 49.79 -18.17 1.08
C LEU A 139 48.86 -18.13 -0.14
N ASN A 140 49.37 -17.58 -1.25
CA ASN A 140 48.68 -17.50 -2.54
C ASN A 140 49.20 -18.60 -3.48
N THR A 141 49.03 -19.88 -3.10
CA THR A 141 49.39 -20.95 -4.03
C THR A 141 48.41 -20.94 -5.22
N PRO A 142 48.82 -21.38 -6.43
CA PRO A 142 47.92 -21.44 -7.59
C PRO A 142 46.63 -22.22 -7.34
N ASP A 143 46.67 -23.27 -6.53
CA ASP A 143 45.50 -24.09 -6.21
C ASP A 143 44.55 -23.40 -5.24
N GLN A 144 45.07 -22.62 -4.28
CA GLN A 144 44.26 -21.77 -3.40
C GLN A 144 43.60 -20.63 -4.19
N LEU A 145 44.29 -20.04 -5.17
CA LEU A 145 43.70 -19.03 -6.06
C LEU A 145 42.55 -19.62 -6.88
N LYS A 146 42.73 -20.79 -7.48
CA LYS A 146 41.64 -21.50 -8.20
C LYS A 146 40.45 -21.83 -7.30
N LEU A 147 40.72 -22.28 -6.06
CA LEU A 147 39.66 -22.57 -5.09
C LEU A 147 38.90 -21.31 -4.70
N ARG A 148 39.61 -20.20 -4.46
CA ARG A 148 39.03 -18.90 -4.16
C ARG A 148 38.16 -18.41 -5.31
N ASP A 149 38.67 -18.45 -6.53
CA ASP A 149 37.93 -17.99 -7.72
C ASP A 149 36.63 -18.81 -7.88
N LYS A 150 36.67 -20.12 -7.60
CA LYS A 150 35.46 -20.97 -7.55
C LYS A 150 34.44 -20.53 -6.49
N TYR A 151 34.87 -20.13 -5.29
CA TYR A 151 33.96 -19.63 -4.26
C TYR A 151 33.44 -18.23 -4.61
N HIS A 152 34.27 -17.39 -5.21
CA HIS A 152 33.92 -16.06 -5.70
C HIS A 152 32.85 -16.11 -6.79
N ASP A 153 33.00 -17.00 -7.78
CA ASP A 153 31.99 -17.19 -8.83
C ASP A 153 30.63 -17.60 -8.25
N LYS A 154 30.63 -18.50 -7.26
CA LYS A 154 29.40 -18.92 -6.56
C LYS A 154 28.78 -17.77 -5.76
N ALA A 155 29.59 -17.01 -5.04
CA ALA A 155 29.12 -15.86 -4.27
C ALA A 155 28.52 -14.78 -5.18
N ASN A 156 29.16 -14.48 -6.31
CA ASN A 156 28.67 -13.51 -7.28
C ASN A 156 27.34 -13.91 -7.92
N ALA A 157 27.16 -15.20 -8.23
CA ALA A 157 25.89 -15.71 -8.73
C ALA A 157 24.75 -15.46 -7.73
N LEU A 158 24.95 -15.84 -6.46
CA LEU A 158 23.96 -15.61 -5.40
C LEU A 158 23.71 -14.12 -5.16
N MET A 159 24.74 -13.28 -5.23
CA MET A 159 24.60 -11.86 -4.99
C MET A 159 23.65 -11.19 -6.00
N GLY A 160 23.65 -11.63 -7.25
CA GLY A 160 22.69 -11.17 -8.26
C GLY A 160 21.24 -11.46 -7.85
N GLU A 161 20.98 -12.70 -7.40
CA GLU A 161 19.65 -13.13 -6.94
C GLU A 161 19.22 -12.41 -5.65
N ILE A 162 20.13 -12.23 -4.71
CA ILE A 162 19.89 -11.51 -3.46
C ILE A 162 19.53 -10.06 -3.75
N ASN A 163 20.29 -9.37 -4.59
CA ASN A 163 20.00 -7.99 -4.98
C ASN A 163 18.65 -7.86 -5.68
N PHE A 164 18.29 -8.82 -6.53
CA PHE A 164 16.97 -8.86 -7.15
C PHE A 164 15.86 -8.96 -6.09
N LYS A 165 15.98 -9.88 -5.12
CA LYS A 165 14.99 -10.05 -4.05
C LYS A 165 14.88 -8.84 -3.12
N ILE A 166 16.00 -8.21 -2.78
CA ILE A 166 16.03 -6.96 -2.02
C ILE A 166 15.23 -5.87 -2.75
N ASN A 167 15.45 -5.70 -4.05
CA ASN A 167 14.74 -4.69 -4.82
C ASN A 167 13.23 -4.96 -4.91
N ILE A 168 12.82 -6.22 -5.11
CA ILE A 168 11.41 -6.61 -5.08
C ILE A 168 10.78 -6.26 -3.71
N LEU A 169 11.46 -6.56 -2.61
CA LEU A 169 10.97 -6.22 -1.27
C LEU A 169 10.87 -4.71 -1.08
N LEU A 170 11.87 -3.93 -1.47
CA LEU A 170 11.83 -2.47 -1.38
C LEU A 170 10.68 -1.87 -2.20
N LEU A 171 10.37 -2.43 -3.38
CA LEU A 171 9.22 -2.03 -4.19
C LEU A 171 7.88 -2.46 -3.59
N SER A 172 7.87 -3.52 -2.77
CA SER A 172 6.66 -4.05 -2.13
C SER A 172 6.18 -3.20 -0.96
N PHE A 173 7.01 -2.29 -0.44
CA PHE A 173 6.67 -1.42 0.68
C PHE A 173 6.58 0.04 0.24
N ALA A 174 5.47 0.70 0.59
CA ALA A 174 5.35 2.14 0.41
C ALA A 174 6.30 2.89 1.36
N ASP A 175 6.93 3.97 0.87
CA ASP A 175 7.83 4.81 1.67
C ASP A 175 7.02 5.68 2.64
N ASN A 176 6.80 5.18 3.85
CA ASN A 176 6.09 5.86 4.91
C ASN A 176 6.60 5.42 6.30
N LYS A 177 6.17 6.17 7.33
CA LYS A 177 6.62 5.96 8.71
C LYS A 177 6.29 4.56 9.23
N ASP A 178 5.14 3.99 8.86
CA ASP A 178 4.69 2.67 9.34
C ASP A 178 5.56 1.53 8.78
N ASN A 179 6.12 1.72 7.59
CA ASN A 179 6.96 0.75 6.90
C ASN A 179 8.47 0.98 7.12
N SER A 180 8.85 2.11 7.71
CA SER A 180 10.25 2.51 7.87
C SER A 180 11.13 1.43 8.52
N GLN A 181 10.62 0.75 9.55
CA GLN A 181 11.37 -0.30 10.24
C GLN A 181 11.70 -1.48 9.33
N ILE A 182 10.71 -2.01 8.58
CA ILE A 182 10.94 -3.15 7.69
C ILE A 182 11.80 -2.75 6.49
N ILE A 183 11.60 -1.54 5.96
CA ILE A 183 12.43 -0.98 4.87
C ILE A 183 13.89 -0.87 5.32
N ASN A 184 14.14 -0.37 6.53
CA ASN A 184 15.50 -0.27 7.06
C ASN A 184 16.13 -1.65 7.22
N CYS A 185 15.42 -2.66 7.73
CA CYS A 185 15.98 -4.02 7.81
C CYS A 185 16.32 -4.61 6.43
N VAL A 186 15.54 -4.30 5.39
CA VAL A 186 15.86 -4.72 4.00
C VAL A 186 17.09 -3.98 3.48
N LYS A 187 17.27 -2.70 3.83
CA LYS A 187 18.47 -1.93 3.49
C LYS A 187 19.71 -2.43 4.24
N ASP A 188 19.59 -2.73 5.53
CA ASP A 188 20.66 -3.30 6.35
C ASP A 188 21.11 -4.65 5.78
N ALA A 189 20.18 -5.47 5.29
CA ALA A 189 20.48 -6.71 4.58
C ALA A 189 21.28 -6.45 3.28
N ALA A 190 20.94 -5.41 2.53
CA ALA A 190 21.67 -5.01 1.33
C ALA A 190 23.09 -4.50 1.64
N GLU A 191 23.23 -3.69 2.68
CA GLU A 191 24.53 -3.19 3.15
C GLU A 191 25.42 -4.33 3.63
N TRP A 192 24.84 -5.29 4.36
CA TRP A 192 25.53 -6.49 4.79
C TRP A 192 26.10 -7.29 3.61
N ILE A 193 25.31 -7.55 2.56
CA ILE A 193 25.79 -8.21 1.33
C ILE A 193 26.89 -7.40 0.63
N ASN A 194 26.69 -6.09 0.50
CA ASN A 194 27.67 -5.21 -0.15
C ASN A 194 29.01 -5.17 0.61
N SER A 195 28.99 -5.32 1.94
CA SER A 195 30.21 -5.35 2.74
C SER A 195 31.12 -6.53 2.33
N PHE A 196 30.54 -7.70 2.06
CA PHE A 196 31.29 -8.85 1.55
C PHE A 196 31.76 -8.60 0.13
N ASN A 197 30.93 -8.03 -0.74
CA ASN A 197 31.31 -7.76 -2.13
C ASN A 197 32.57 -6.87 -2.25
N VAL A 198 32.63 -5.82 -1.43
CA VAL A 198 33.81 -4.94 -1.36
C VAL A 198 35.04 -5.72 -0.90
N TYR A 199 34.87 -6.61 0.07
CA TYR A 199 35.93 -7.47 0.58
C TYR A 199 36.43 -8.47 -0.49
N TRP A 200 35.51 -9.13 -1.20
CA TRP A 200 35.80 -10.11 -2.25
C TRP A 200 36.55 -9.54 -3.44
N ASN A 201 36.24 -8.29 -3.83
CA ASN A 201 36.79 -7.65 -5.02
C ASN A 201 37.99 -6.72 -4.71
N SER A 202 38.43 -6.67 -3.45
CA SER A 202 39.64 -5.93 -3.09
C SER A 202 40.88 -6.63 -3.65
N THR A 203 41.71 -5.89 -4.39
CA THR A 203 42.99 -6.35 -4.94
C THR A 203 44.08 -6.57 -3.89
N TYR A 204 43.92 -5.97 -2.70
CA TYR A 204 44.78 -6.23 -1.54
C TYR A 204 44.22 -7.43 -0.77
N ASN A 205 44.99 -8.52 -0.77
CA ASN A 205 44.70 -9.80 -0.12
C ASN A 205 44.35 -9.60 1.38
N PRO A 206 43.07 -9.59 1.79
CA PRO A 206 42.70 -9.04 3.09
C PRO A 206 42.40 -10.12 4.12
N PHE A 207 42.78 -11.38 3.89
CA PHE A 207 42.49 -12.42 4.87
C PHE A 207 43.20 -12.23 6.20
N VAL A 208 44.16 -11.29 6.29
CA VAL A 208 44.68 -10.72 7.56
C VAL A 208 43.48 -10.26 8.40
N GLU A 209 43.00 -11.17 9.25
CA GLU A 209 41.87 -11.02 10.17
C GLU A 209 40.47 -11.01 9.56
N VAL A 210 40.07 -12.11 8.93
CA VAL A 210 38.64 -12.54 8.93
C VAL A 210 38.24 -13.10 10.32
N THR A 211 38.73 -12.46 11.37
CA THR A 211 38.27 -12.56 12.76
C THR A 211 37.18 -11.52 13.04
N TYR A 212 36.74 -10.76 12.04
CA TYR A 212 35.46 -10.08 12.12
C TYR A 212 34.37 -11.14 12.25
N THR A 213 33.85 -11.26 13.46
CA THR A 213 32.60 -11.92 13.78
C THR A 213 31.54 -11.38 12.81
N PHE A 214 31.34 -12.10 11.70
CA PHE A 214 30.26 -11.80 10.77
C PHE A 214 28.96 -12.10 11.48
N ASP A 215 28.47 -11.08 12.16
CA ASP A 215 27.24 -11.15 12.92
C ASP A 215 26.09 -11.33 11.95
N ASN A 216 25.31 -12.39 12.15
CA ASN A 216 24.09 -12.68 11.41
C ASN A 216 22.90 -11.82 11.87
N VAL A 217 23.18 -10.79 12.69
CA VAL A 217 22.21 -9.75 13.11
C VAL A 217 21.34 -9.23 11.97
N PRO A 218 21.84 -8.89 10.76
CA PRO A 218 20.96 -8.42 9.68
C PRO A 218 19.93 -9.47 9.23
N LEU A 219 20.32 -10.75 9.08
CA LEU A 219 19.38 -11.84 8.78
C LEU A 219 18.35 -12.01 9.90
N ARG A 220 18.82 -12.02 11.15
CA ARG A 220 17.95 -12.20 12.31
C ARG A 220 16.95 -11.06 12.48
N ASN A 221 17.41 -9.82 12.27
CA ASN A 221 16.55 -8.63 12.30
C ASN A 221 15.51 -8.68 11.19
N LEU A 222 15.91 -9.01 9.96
CA LEU A 222 14.99 -9.15 8.84
C LEU A 222 13.92 -10.22 9.14
N LEU A 223 14.30 -11.37 9.68
CA LEU A 223 13.36 -12.43 10.07
C LEU A 223 12.37 -11.97 11.15
N ILE A 224 12.85 -11.38 12.24
CA ILE A 224 12.01 -10.98 13.38
C ILE A 224 11.08 -9.83 12.97
N VAL A 225 11.62 -8.78 12.35
CA VAL A 225 10.86 -7.59 11.96
C VAL A 225 9.85 -7.92 10.87
N SER A 226 10.21 -8.75 9.87
CA SER A 226 9.25 -9.18 8.84
C SER A 226 8.11 -9.99 9.43
N ARG A 227 8.39 -10.96 10.32
CA ARG A 227 7.35 -11.73 11.01
C ARG A 227 6.39 -10.82 11.75
N ASP A 228 6.91 -9.93 12.57
CA ASP A 228 6.08 -9.07 13.42
C ASP A 228 5.29 -8.06 12.58
N TYR A 229 5.90 -7.51 11.53
CA TYR A 229 5.25 -6.61 10.58
C TYR A 229 4.12 -7.33 9.82
N LEU A 230 4.40 -8.47 9.18
CA LEU A 230 3.42 -9.22 8.41
C LEU A 230 2.26 -9.74 9.28
N ASN A 231 2.52 -10.10 10.54
CA ASN A 231 1.46 -10.45 11.49
C ASN A 231 0.54 -9.26 11.79
N ARG A 232 1.09 -8.05 11.98
CA ARG A 232 0.26 -6.84 12.16
C ARG A 232 -0.58 -6.55 10.91
N GLU A 233 0.02 -6.68 9.73
CA GLU A 233 -0.65 -6.49 8.45
C GLU A 233 -1.76 -7.52 8.23
N TRP A 234 -1.54 -8.77 8.63
CA TRP A 234 -2.56 -9.83 8.60
C TRP A 234 -3.79 -9.48 9.43
N HIS A 235 -3.58 -9.00 10.66
CA HIS A 235 -4.69 -8.56 11.52
C HIS A 235 -5.42 -7.32 10.99
N LYS A 236 -4.74 -6.44 10.25
CA LYS A 236 -5.40 -5.32 9.54
C LYS A 236 -6.25 -5.84 8.38
N ALA A 237 -5.71 -6.77 7.58
CA ALA A 237 -6.41 -7.37 6.46
C ALA A 237 -7.70 -8.06 6.90
N GLN A 238 -7.68 -8.83 8.00
CA GLN A 238 -8.86 -9.45 8.60
C GLN A 238 -9.97 -8.46 8.98
N LYS A 239 -9.62 -7.18 9.19
CA LYS A 239 -10.55 -6.10 9.51
C LYS A 239 -10.95 -5.28 8.28
N GLY A 240 -10.54 -5.69 7.08
CA GLY A 240 -10.76 -4.95 5.83
C GLY A 240 -10.09 -3.58 5.81
N LYS A 241 -9.03 -3.40 6.61
CA LYS A 241 -8.21 -2.18 6.67
C LYS A 241 -7.01 -2.30 5.78
#